data_AF-A0A838PBZ1-F1
#
_entry.id   AF-A0A838PBZ1-F1
#
_cell.length_a   1.000
_cell.length_b   1.000
_cell.length_c   1.000
_cell.angle_alpha   90.00
_cell.angle_beta   90.00
_cell.angle_gamma   90.00
#
_symmetry.space_group_name_H-M   'P 1'
#
loop_
_entity.id
_entity.type
_entity.pdbx_description
1 polymer ?
#
loop_
_entity_poly.entity_id
_entity_poly.type
_entity_poly.pdbx_seq_one_letter_code
_entity_poly.pdbx_strand_id
1 'polypeptide(L)'
;MANHLTDVPSSDQHTVKPWFDGKLDFAPPVTDLTAQGFPLVGGRLDYISNRPVAALVYQRRQHFINLFIWLSTNDSESGNKIMTRQGYNLIRWNQSGMTYWAVSDLNLNELQEFAQAVQNPT
;
A
#
# COMPACT_ATOMS: atom_id res chain seq x y z
N MET A 1 10.35 22.10 -1.08
CA MET A 1 8.95 21.65 -1.31
C MET A 1 8.76 20.44 -0.44
N ALA A 2 7.74 20.42 0.43
CA ALA A 2 7.63 19.43 1.50
C ALA A 2 7.67 18.01 0.93
N ASN A 3 8.80 17.33 1.13
CA ASN A 3 9.04 15.96 0.74
C ASN A 3 8.39 15.06 1.79
N HIS A 4 7.06 15.14 1.84
CA HIS A 4 6.26 14.48 2.85
C HIS A 4 5.92 13.08 2.35
N LEU A 5 6.67 12.10 2.85
CA LEU A 5 6.46 10.70 2.51
C LEU A 5 5.21 10.12 3.19
N THR A 6 4.91 10.56 4.43
CA THR A 6 3.84 10.06 5.30
C THR A 6 3.27 11.15 6.22
N ASP A 7 1.93 11.22 6.36
CA ASP A 7 1.21 12.15 7.26
C ASP A 7 1.30 11.68 8.70
N VAL A 8 1.34 10.35 8.88
CA VAL A 8 1.58 9.69 10.14
C VAL A 8 2.85 8.83 10.00
N PRO A 9 4.04 9.37 10.37
CA PRO A 9 5.31 8.64 10.30
C PRO A 9 5.45 7.69 11.50
N SER A 10 4.68 6.59 11.50
CA SER A 10 4.74 5.55 12.52
C SER A 10 4.80 4.17 11.90
N SER A 11 5.70 3.33 12.43
CA SER A 11 5.76 1.90 12.10
C SER A 11 4.75 1.06 12.88
N ASP A 12 4.07 1.65 13.87
CA ASP A 12 3.07 0.96 14.69
C ASP A 12 1.69 1.03 14.04
N GLN A 13 1.13 -0.15 13.72
CA GLN A 13 -0.19 -0.27 13.12
C GLN A 13 -1.31 0.31 14.01
N HIS A 14 -1.14 0.31 15.34
CA HIS A 14 -2.13 0.86 16.27
C HIS A 14 -2.09 2.39 16.35
N THR A 15 -1.07 3.00 15.74
CA THR A 15 -0.99 4.45 15.49
C THR A 15 -1.55 4.78 14.11
N VAL A 16 -1.18 4.01 13.08
CA VAL A 16 -1.55 4.31 11.69
C VAL A 16 -3.01 3.99 11.38
N LYS A 17 -3.57 2.86 11.85
CA LYS A 17 -4.98 2.51 11.60
C LYS A 17 -5.95 3.57 12.13
N PRO A 18 -5.89 3.97 13.42
CA PRO A 18 -6.83 4.96 13.94
C PRO A 18 -6.60 6.35 13.34
N TRP A 19 -5.40 6.64 12.82
CA TRP A 19 -5.16 7.90 12.13
C TRP A 19 -6.03 8.05 10.87
N PHE A 20 -6.39 6.96 10.20
CA PHE A 20 -7.31 7.00 9.05
C PHE A 20 -8.79 7.17 9.45
N ASP A 21 -9.13 7.01 10.73
CA ASP A 21 -10.50 7.13 11.20
C ASP A 21 -11.07 8.54 10.95
N GLY A 22 -12.29 8.59 10.44
CA GLY A 22 -12.94 9.83 10.00
C GLY A 22 -12.33 10.52 8.77
N LYS A 23 -11.23 10.01 8.19
CA LYS A 23 -10.63 10.51 6.94
C LYS A 23 -11.04 9.70 5.71
N LEU A 24 -11.34 8.42 5.93
CA LEU A 24 -11.80 7.46 4.94
C LEU A 24 -13.14 6.87 5.38
N ASP A 25 -14.01 6.56 4.43
CA ASP A 25 -15.24 5.81 4.67
C ASP A 25 -15.00 4.30 4.91
N PHE A 26 -13.73 3.89 5.03
CA PHE A 26 -13.31 2.52 5.31
C PHE A 26 -12.00 2.51 6.10
N ALA A 27 -11.75 1.43 6.85
CA ALA A 27 -10.49 1.22 7.56
C ALA A 27 -9.52 0.39 6.69
N PRO A 28 -8.40 0.96 6.20
CA PRO A 28 -7.43 0.18 5.44
C PRO A 28 -6.74 -0.86 6.35
N PRO A 29 -6.52 -2.09 5.87
CA PRO A 29 -5.73 -3.06 6.60
C PRO A 29 -4.26 -2.61 6.61
N VAL A 30 -3.76 -2.30 7.80
CA VAL A 30 -2.34 -2.08 8.06
C VAL A 30 -1.80 -3.34 8.70
N THR A 31 -0.85 -3.98 8.02
CA THR A 31 -0.20 -5.23 8.47
C THR A 31 1.24 -4.93 8.84
N ASP A 32 1.70 -5.46 9.97
CA ASP A 32 3.12 -5.51 10.27
C ASP A 32 3.80 -6.57 9.40
N LEU A 33 4.68 -6.13 8.50
CA LEU A 33 5.44 -6.99 7.60
C LEU A 33 6.95 -6.95 7.91
N THR A 34 7.30 -6.53 9.12
CA THR A 34 8.69 -6.39 9.57
C THR A 34 9.42 -7.73 9.52
N ALA A 35 8.77 -8.84 9.91
CA ALA A 35 9.36 -10.18 9.87
C ALA A 35 9.69 -10.66 8.44
N GLN A 36 8.93 -10.21 7.44
CA GLN A 36 9.16 -10.45 6.02
C GLN A 36 10.16 -9.45 5.41
N GLY A 37 10.67 -8.51 6.22
CA GLY A 37 11.63 -7.48 5.86
C GLY A 37 11.01 -6.33 5.07
N PHE A 38 9.74 -6.04 5.31
CA PHE A 38 9.01 -4.88 4.82
C PHE A 38 8.43 -4.09 6.00
N PRO A 39 9.25 -3.43 6.83
CA PRO A 39 8.74 -2.59 7.90
C PRO A 39 7.82 -1.48 7.37
N LEU A 40 6.77 -1.20 8.11
CA LEU A 40 5.91 -0.04 7.89
C LEU A 40 6.67 1.24 8.28
N VAL A 41 6.58 2.27 7.45
CA VAL A 41 7.14 3.61 7.68
C VAL A 41 6.06 4.58 8.13
N GLY A 42 4.84 4.41 7.63
CA GLY A 42 3.70 5.23 7.99
C GLY A 42 2.56 5.18 6.99
N GLY A 43 1.63 6.11 7.14
CA GLY A 43 0.49 6.27 6.26
C GLY A 43 0.29 7.73 5.83
N ARG A 44 -0.45 7.92 4.74
CA ARG A 44 -0.95 9.21 4.30
C ARG A 44 -2.29 9.07 3.60
N LEU A 45 -3.04 10.17 3.54
CA LEU A 45 -4.27 10.26 2.76
C LEU A 45 -3.96 10.89 1.40
N ASP A 46 -4.18 10.14 0.33
CA ASP A 46 -4.05 10.65 -1.04
C ASP A 46 -5.43 10.78 -1.71
N TYR A 47 -5.49 11.51 -2.82
CA TYR A 47 -6.66 11.62 -3.67
C TYR A 47 -6.33 11.24 -5.11
N ILE A 48 -6.98 10.19 -5.63
CA ILE A 48 -6.83 9.76 -7.03
C ILE A 48 -8.19 9.93 -7.71
N SER A 49 -8.24 10.76 -8.75
CA SER A 49 -9.48 11.04 -9.50
C SER A 49 -10.66 11.46 -8.59
N ASN A 50 -10.39 12.34 -7.62
CA ASN A 50 -11.37 12.84 -6.65
C ASN A 50 -11.95 11.76 -5.70
N ARG A 51 -11.26 10.63 -5.56
CA ARG A 51 -11.55 9.57 -4.58
C ARG A 51 -10.50 9.58 -3.47
N PRO A 52 -10.88 9.47 -2.19
CA PRO A 52 -9.92 9.33 -1.11
C PRO A 52 -9.28 7.93 -1.14
N VAL A 53 -7.97 7.89 -0.97
CA VAL A 53 -7.14 6.69 -1.08
C VAL A 53 -6.22 6.61 0.13
N ALA A 54 -6.19 5.45 0.80
CA ALA A 54 -5.17 5.19 1.79
C ALA A 54 -3.86 4.90 1.08
N ALA A 55 -2.77 5.57 1.46
CA ALA A 55 -1.43 5.20 1.03
C ALA A 55 -0.60 4.80 2.25
N LEU A 56 -0.24 3.52 2.33
CA LEU A 56 0.71 2.99 3.31
C LEU A 56 2.10 2.97 2.68
N VAL A 57 3.10 3.40 3.44
CA VAL A 57 4.49 3.38 3.00
C VAL A 57 5.22 2.29 3.75
N TYR A 58 5.71 1.32 2.99
CA TYR A 58 6.61 0.28 3.47
C TYR A 58 8.02 0.53 2.91
N GLN A 59 9.01 -0.15 3.46
CA GLN A 59 10.39 -0.02 3.01
C GLN A 59 11.06 -1.37 2.88
N ARG A 60 11.91 -1.51 1.86
CA ARG A 60 12.84 -2.62 1.69
C ARG A 60 14.24 -2.03 1.49
N ARG A 61 15.12 -2.20 2.48
CA ARG A 61 16.45 -1.59 2.47
C ARG A 61 16.37 -0.07 2.29
N GLN A 62 16.72 0.48 1.13
CA GLN A 62 16.65 1.92 0.83
C GLN A 62 15.47 2.29 -0.08
N HIS A 63 14.68 1.32 -0.53
CA HIS A 63 13.58 1.52 -1.47
C HIS A 63 12.24 1.59 -0.73
N PHE A 64 11.42 2.58 -1.09
CA PHE A 64 10.06 2.70 -0.56
C PHE A 64 9.07 1.96 -1.46
N ILE A 65 8.07 1.37 -0.81
CA ILE A 65 6.94 0.72 -1.46
C ILE A 65 5.70 1.50 -1.06
N ASN A 66 5.04 2.11 -2.03
CA ASN A 66 3.76 2.78 -1.81
C ASN A 66 2.64 1.77 -2.08
N LEU A 67 1.88 1.44 -1.04
CA LEU A 67 0.71 0.60 -1.12
C LEU A 67 -0.54 1.47 -1.06
N PHE A 68 -1.19 1.66 -2.20
CA PHE A 68 -2.45 2.38 -2.31
C PHE A 68 -3.62 1.42 -2.15
N ILE A 69 -4.62 1.82 -1.36
CA ILE A 69 -5.79 1.00 -1.02
C ILE A 69 -7.05 1.87 -1.13
N TRP A 70 -8.07 1.36 -1.81
CA TRP A 70 -9.40 1.97 -1.85
C TRP A 70 -10.49 0.94 -2.13
N LEU A 71 -11.75 1.28 -1.86
CA LEU A 71 -12.90 0.42 -2.16
C LEU A 71 -13.02 0.15 -3.65
N SER A 72 -13.10 -1.13 -4.04
CA SER A 72 -13.24 -1.53 -5.44
C SER A 72 -14.59 -1.08 -6.01
N THR A 73 -14.60 -0.53 -7.22
CA THR A 73 -15.85 -0.24 -7.96
C THR A 73 -16.30 -1.38 -8.86
N ASN A 74 -15.42 -2.35 -9.15
CA ASN A 74 -15.68 -3.46 -10.05
C ASN A 74 -14.88 -4.68 -9.58
N ASP A 75 -15.57 -5.66 -8.98
CA ASP A 75 -14.98 -6.91 -8.49
C ASP A 75 -14.63 -7.89 -9.64
N SER A 76 -14.98 -7.55 -10.87
CA SER A 76 -14.91 -8.44 -12.05
C SER A 76 -13.49 -8.63 -12.62
N GLU A 77 -12.47 -7.97 -12.08
CA GLU A 77 -11.08 -8.15 -12.51
C GLU A 77 -10.36 -9.09 -11.53
N SER A 78 -10.32 -10.38 -11.90
CA SER A 78 -9.65 -11.43 -11.13
C SER A 78 -8.15 -11.51 -11.47
N GLY A 79 -7.31 -11.56 -10.44
CA GLY A 79 -5.87 -11.85 -10.55
C GLY A 79 -4.94 -10.64 -10.40
N ASN A 80 -3.66 -10.93 -10.16
CA ASN A 80 -2.62 -9.90 -10.03
C ASN A 80 -2.27 -9.35 -11.42
N LYS A 81 -2.39 -8.03 -11.61
CA LYS A 81 -1.92 -7.35 -12.82
C LYS A 81 -0.57 -6.71 -12.54
N ILE A 82 0.43 -7.09 -13.33
CA ILE A 82 1.80 -6.58 -13.22
C ILE A 82 2.03 -5.59 -14.36
N MET A 83 2.62 -4.44 -14.04
CA MET A 83 2.94 -3.40 -15.00
C MET A 83 4.30 -2.79 -14.64
N THR A 84 5.04 -2.33 -15.65
CA THR A 84 6.26 -1.53 -15.44
C THR A 84 6.10 -0.21 -16.16
N ARG A 85 6.37 0.90 -15.47
CA ARG A 85 6.25 2.25 -16.03
C ARG A 85 7.36 3.13 -15.50
N GLN A 86 8.13 3.75 -16.41
CA GLN A 86 9.17 4.73 -16.07
C GLN A 86 10.18 4.24 -15.00
N GLY A 87 10.54 2.95 -15.03
CA GLY A 87 11.47 2.34 -14.07
C GLY A 87 10.83 1.86 -12.77
N TYR A 88 9.54 2.09 -12.56
CA TYR A 88 8.78 1.55 -11.43
C TYR A 88 8.02 0.29 -11.82
N ASN A 89 7.99 -0.68 -10.92
CA ASN A 89 7.11 -1.84 -10.98
C ASN A 89 5.83 -1.56 -10.20
N LEU A 90 4.72 -2.03 -10.77
CA LEU A 90 3.37 -1.87 -10.22
C LEU A 90 2.70 -3.24 -10.19
N ILE A 91 2.12 -3.59 -9.05
CA ILE A 91 1.30 -4.78 -8.89
C ILE A 91 -0.06 -4.35 -8.37
N ARG A 92 -1.11 -4.66 -9.12
CA ARG A 92 -2.50 -4.45 -8.73
C ARG A 92 -3.16 -5.78 -8.40
N TRP A 93 -3.95 -5.81 -7.35
CA TRP A 93 -4.87 -6.91 -7.05
C TRP A 93 -6.14 -6.40 -6.39
N ASN A 94 -7.16 -7.26 -6.31
CA ASN A 94 -8.37 -7.01 -5.54
C ASN A 94 -8.48 -8.07 -4.44
N GLN A 95 -8.83 -7.65 -3.22
CA GLN A 95 -9.02 -8.55 -2.09
C GLN A 95 -9.99 -7.93 -1.08
N SER A 96 -10.95 -8.71 -0.60
CA SER A 96 -11.93 -8.29 0.42
C SER A 96 -12.67 -6.99 0.06
N GLY A 97 -13.07 -6.83 -1.20
CA GLY A 97 -13.79 -5.65 -1.69
C GLY A 97 -12.92 -4.38 -1.87
N MET A 98 -11.60 -4.48 -1.70
CA MET A 98 -10.66 -3.39 -1.89
C MET A 98 -9.74 -3.64 -3.09
N THR A 99 -9.38 -2.57 -3.78
CA THR A 99 -8.32 -2.56 -4.79
C THR A 99 -7.02 -2.10 -4.14
N TYR A 100 -5.95 -2.83 -4.42
CA TYR A 100 -4.59 -2.54 -3.98
C TYR A 100 -3.71 -2.24 -5.17
N TRP A 101 -2.80 -1.28 -5.01
CA TRP A 101 -1.69 -1.03 -5.92
C TRP A 101 -0.40 -0.89 -5.13
N ALA A 102 0.52 -1.82 -5.31
CA ALA A 102 1.89 -1.70 -4.83
C ALA A 102 2.74 -1.07 -5.92
N VAL A 103 3.47 0.01 -5.59
CA VAL A 103 4.33 0.75 -6.52
C VAL A 103 5.70 0.95 -5.88
N SER A 104 6.75 0.52 -6.57
CA SER A 104 8.13 0.68 -6.12
C SER A 104 9.14 0.57 -7.27
N ASP A 105 10.34 1.10 -7.08
CA ASP A 105 11.51 0.92 -7.95
C ASP A 105 12.28 -0.39 -7.65
N LEU A 106 11.81 -1.19 -6.68
CA LEU A 106 12.26 -2.56 -6.47
C LEU A 106 12.16 -3.39 -7.75
N ASN A 107 13.03 -4.40 -7.87
CA ASN A 107 12.85 -5.42 -8.89
C ASN A 107 11.52 -6.16 -8.71
N LEU A 108 11.05 -6.79 -9.79
CA LEU A 108 9.72 -7.38 -9.81
C LEU A 108 9.54 -8.52 -8.78
N ASN A 109 10.58 -9.32 -8.55
CA ASN A 109 10.51 -10.43 -7.59
C ASN A 109 10.28 -9.92 -6.16
N GLU A 110 11.06 -8.92 -5.72
CA GLU A 110 10.90 -8.34 -4.38
C GLU A 110 9.54 -7.65 -4.20
N LEU A 111 9.03 -6.99 -5.25
CA LEU A 111 7.70 -6.39 -5.19
C LEU A 111 6.58 -7.45 -5.17
N GLN A 112 6.77 -8.58 -5.85
CA GLN A 112 5.86 -9.73 -5.78
C GLN A 112 5.86 -10.38 -4.40
N GLU A 113 7.02 -10.55 -3.78
CA GLU A 113 7.13 -11.03 -2.39
C GLU A 113 6.36 -10.12 -1.43
N PHE A 114 6.50 -8.81 -1.58
CA PHE A 114 5.72 -7.84 -0.81
C PHE A 114 4.21 -8.00 -1.04
N ALA A 115 3.76 -8.05 -2.30
CA ALA A 115 2.35 -8.19 -2.63
C ALA A 115 1.76 -9.50 -2.07
N GLN A 116 2.51 -10.61 -2.11
CA GLN A 116 2.11 -11.88 -1.52
C GLN A 116 2.01 -11.81 0.01
N ALA A 117 2.96 -11.15 0.68
CA ALA A 117 2.94 -10.96 2.12
C ALA A 117 1.75 -10.10 2.58
N VAL A 118 1.35 -9.09 1.81
CA VAL A 118 0.13 -8.30 2.08
C VAL A 118 -1.13 -9.14 1.84
N GLN A 119 -1.14 -9.97 0.80
CA GLN A 119 -2.31 -10.80 0.46
C GLN A 119 -2.54 -11.92 1.48
N ASN A 120 -1.45 -12.52 1.98
CA ASN A 120 -1.46 -13.63 2.92
C ASN A 120 -0.66 -13.26 4.18
N PRO A 121 -1.17 -12.34 5.01
CA PRO A 121 -0.52 -11.96 6.26
C PRO A 121 -0.43 -13.19 7.16
N THR A 122 0.76 -13.45 7.71
CA THR A 122 1.03 -14.60 8.61
C THR A 122 0.57 -14.31 10.03
#